data_AF-A0A1C3JHU8-F1
#
_entry.id   AF-A0A1C3JHU8-F1
#
_cell.length_a   1.000
_cell.length_b   1.000
_cell.length_c   1.000
_cell.angle_alpha   90.00
_cell.angle_beta   90.00
_cell.angle_gamma   90.00
#
_symmetry.space_group_name_H-M   'P 1'
#
loop_
_entity.id
_entity.type
_entity.pdbx_description
1 polymer ?
#
loop_
_entity_poly.entity_id
_entity_poly.type
_entity_poly.pdbx_seq_one_letter_code
_entity_poly.pdbx_strand_id
1 'polypeptide(L)'
;MNNTIKLLAIACVLLTPMLVAAAEHNHSHNHFNPALEQLGDDIIGLTVCYKNGHLSDENQEPAFMNLINHANVEGEELGMFYMDKLGSKAEQIMSDDEARRLWTEDYCADLTDTYLDSDKLAQRANEHKGHSHGHDHGHHHNHDHHGHGDLTPEVLEQDIERGRLLSIN
;
A
#
# COMPACT_ATOMS: atom_id res chain seq x y z
N MET A 1 58.10 12.06 41.12
CA MET A 1 57.46 11.74 42.41
C MET A 1 55.98 12.03 42.28
N ASN A 2 55.19 11.03 42.67
CA ASN A 2 53.76 10.89 42.46
C ASN A 2 52.96 11.85 43.35
N ASN A 3 51.78 12.27 42.88
CA ASN A 3 50.60 12.42 43.72
C ASN A 3 49.31 12.23 42.90
N THR A 4 48.83 10.99 43.00
CA THR A 4 47.46 10.46 42.99
C THR A 4 46.27 11.44 43.00
N ILE A 5 45.48 11.36 41.92
CA ILE A 5 44.01 11.14 41.79
C ILE A 5 43.14 11.40 43.04
N LYS A 6 42.11 12.26 42.89
CA LYS A 6 40.74 11.97 43.36
C LYS A 6 39.67 12.56 42.41
N LEU A 7 38.94 11.63 41.77
CA LEU A 7 37.64 11.82 41.12
C LEU A 7 36.57 12.31 42.12
N LEU A 8 35.59 13.08 41.65
CA LEU A 8 34.14 13.02 41.95
C LEU A 8 33.47 14.26 41.33
N ALA A 9 32.32 14.26 40.67
CA ALA A 9 31.45 13.26 40.07
C ALA A 9 30.52 14.09 39.16
N ILE A 10 30.70 14.04 37.84
CA ILE A 10 29.75 14.63 36.90
C ILE A 10 28.61 13.62 36.80
N ALA A 11 27.61 13.79 37.68
CA ALA A 11 26.34 13.08 37.61
C ALA A 11 25.48 13.71 36.50
N CYS A 12 25.80 13.39 35.25
CA CYS A 12 24.85 13.47 34.15
C CYS A 12 24.49 12.03 33.77
N VAL A 13 23.24 11.84 33.32
CA VAL A 13 22.65 10.56 32.85
C VAL A 13 22.14 9.74 34.05
N LEU A 14 20.83 9.65 34.33
CA LEU A 14 19.78 9.09 33.49
C LEU A 14 18.41 9.72 33.84
N LEU A 15 17.99 10.75 33.10
CA LEU A 15 16.55 10.98 32.89
C LEU A 15 16.19 10.16 31.65
N THR A 16 15.96 8.86 31.84
CA THR A 16 15.26 8.07 30.83
C THR A 16 13.78 8.47 30.92
N PRO A 17 13.20 9.15 29.92
CA PRO A 17 11.75 9.17 29.83
C PRO A 17 11.30 7.71 29.73
N MET A 18 10.36 7.32 30.60
CA MET A 18 9.66 6.05 30.46
C MET A 18 9.05 6.05 29.06
N LEU A 19 9.56 5.21 28.16
CA LEU A 19 8.82 4.81 26.98
C LEU A 19 7.67 3.94 27.49
N VAL A 20 6.57 4.59 27.84
CA VAL A 20 5.26 3.93 27.86
C VAL A 20 4.94 3.67 26.39
N ALA A 21 5.42 2.54 25.88
CA ALA A 21 4.81 1.91 24.72
C ALA A 21 3.48 1.33 25.22
N ALA A 22 2.49 2.20 25.40
CA ALA A 22 1.11 1.77 25.29
C ALA A 22 0.89 1.52 23.80
N ALA A 23 1.29 0.34 23.33
CA ALA A 23 0.57 -0.27 22.22
C ALA A 23 -0.82 -0.56 22.79
N GLU A 24 -1.69 0.45 22.82
CA GLU A 24 -3.10 0.20 22.97
C GLU A 24 -3.49 -0.67 21.79
N HIS A 25 -3.85 -1.92 22.09
CA HIS A 25 -4.60 -2.74 21.16
C HIS A 25 -6.00 -2.12 21.07
N ASN A 26 -6.10 -1.00 20.35
CA ASN A 26 -7.37 -0.45 19.93
C ASN A 26 -7.89 -1.40 18.85
N HIS A 27 -8.68 -2.38 19.27
CA HIS A 27 -9.47 -3.17 18.33
C HIS A 27 -10.56 -2.24 17.81
N SER A 28 -10.28 -1.58 16.70
CA SER A 28 -11.30 -0.85 15.95
C SER A 28 -12.42 -1.80 15.55
N HIS A 29 -13.62 -1.49 16.02
CA HIS A 29 -14.88 -2.15 15.63
C HIS A 29 -15.49 -1.52 14.37
N ASN A 30 -14.71 -0.73 13.62
CA ASN A 30 -15.19 -0.15 12.38
C ASN A 30 -15.43 -1.26 11.36
N HIS A 31 -16.66 -1.33 10.87
CA HIS A 31 -17.02 -2.17 9.74
C HIS A 31 -16.80 -1.33 8.49
N PHE A 32 -15.69 -1.57 7.80
CA PHE A 32 -15.39 -0.92 6.52
C PHE A 32 -16.01 -1.70 5.37
N ASN A 33 -16.25 -1.01 4.25
CA ASN A 33 -16.62 -1.65 3.01
C ASN A 33 -15.54 -2.70 2.61
N PRO A 34 -15.91 -3.97 2.39
CA PRO A 34 -14.97 -5.03 2.01
C PRO A 34 -14.18 -4.74 0.72
N ALA A 35 -14.69 -3.85 -0.15
CA ALA A 35 -13.94 -3.39 -1.31
C ALA A 35 -12.62 -2.71 -0.90
N LEU A 36 -12.58 -2.00 0.22
CA LEU A 36 -11.35 -1.37 0.72
C LEU A 36 -10.31 -2.39 1.16
N GLU A 37 -10.73 -3.54 1.69
CA GLU A 37 -9.82 -4.63 2.05
C GLU A 37 -9.16 -5.22 0.80
N GLN A 38 -9.92 -5.39 -0.28
CA GLN A 38 -9.41 -5.89 -1.57
C GLN A 38 -8.46 -4.90 -2.24
N LEU A 39 -8.65 -3.60 -2.00
CA LEU A 39 -7.85 -2.52 -2.58
C LEU A 39 -6.72 -2.04 -1.66
N GLY A 40 -6.48 -2.71 -0.52
CA GLY A 40 -5.51 -2.28 0.48
C GLY A 40 -4.12 -2.04 -0.10
N ASP A 41 -3.70 -2.90 -1.03
CA ASP A 41 -2.42 -2.81 -1.73
C ASP A 41 -2.34 -1.62 -2.66
N ASP A 42 -3.39 -1.37 -3.44
CA ASP A 42 -3.46 -0.22 -4.34
C ASP A 42 -3.47 1.09 -3.54
N ILE A 43 -4.15 1.13 -2.40
CA ILE A 43 -4.18 2.30 -1.49
C ILE A 43 -2.78 2.59 -0.95
N ILE A 44 -2.07 1.57 -0.46
CA ILE A 44 -0.67 1.74 -0.04
C ILE A 44 0.19 2.16 -1.23
N GLY A 45 -0.01 1.53 -2.39
CA GLY A 45 0.78 1.79 -3.58
C GLY A 45 0.69 3.21 -4.07
N LEU A 46 -0.52 3.75 -4.26
CA LEU A 46 -0.70 5.15 -4.62
C LEU A 46 -0.05 6.09 -3.59
N THR A 47 -0.13 5.74 -2.29
CA THR A 47 0.49 6.52 -1.21
C THR A 47 2.02 6.52 -1.29
N VAL A 48 2.63 5.35 -1.48
CA VAL A 48 4.09 5.21 -1.57
C VAL A 48 4.62 5.79 -2.89
N CYS A 49 3.90 5.61 -3.99
CA CYS A 49 4.23 6.20 -5.28
C CYS A 49 4.24 7.73 -5.22
N TYR A 50 3.28 8.34 -4.52
CA TYR A 50 3.29 9.77 -4.24
C TYR A 50 4.51 10.17 -3.40
N LYS A 51 4.79 9.43 -2.33
CA LYS A 51 5.96 9.66 -1.48
C LYS A 51 7.29 9.57 -2.23
N ASN A 52 7.39 8.68 -3.23
CA ASN A 52 8.56 8.52 -4.07
C ASN A 52 8.69 9.59 -5.17
N GLY A 53 7.64 10.38 -5.40
CA GLY A 53 7.59 11.35 -6.50
C GLY A 53 7.29 10.72 -7.86
N HIS A 54 6.75 9.50 -7.88
CA HIS A 54 6.34 8.79 -9.10
C HIS A 54 4.85 8.98 -9.43
N LEU A 55 4.05 9.45 -8.46
CA LEU A 55 2.70 9.97 -8.69
C LEU A 55 2.74 11.49 -8.52
N SER A 56 2.38 12.24 -9.56
CA SER A 56 2.39 13.71 -9.54
C SER A 56 1.20 14.30 -8.79
N ASP A 57 1.36 15.49 -8.23
CA ASP A 57 0.28 16.26 -7.57
C ASP A 57 -0.98 16.38 -8.45
N GLU A 58 -0.82 16.59 -9.77
CA GLU A 58 -1.93 16.68 -10.73
C GLU A 58 -2.75 15.38 -10.84
N ASN A 59 -2.09 14.23 -10.65
CA ASN A 59 -2.69 12.92 -10.85
C ASN A 59 -3.10 12.26 -9.53
N GLN A 60 -2.59 12.74 -8.39
CA GLN A 60 -2.86 12.17 -7.08
C GLN A 60 -4.36 12.23 -6.75
N GLU A 61 -4.95 13.42 -6.79
CA GLU A 61 -6.38 13.60 -6.48
C GLU A 61 -7.29 12.77 -7.40
N PRO A 62 -7.18 12.82 -8.75
CA PRO A 62 -8.05 12.02 -9.61
C PRO A 62 -7.85 10.51 -9.42
N ALA A 63 -6.63 10.02 -9.18
CA ALA A 63 -6.40 8.59 -8.92
C ALA A 63 -7.12 8.12 -7.64
N PHE A 64 -7.00 8.87 -6.54
CA PHE A 64 -7.71 8.53 -5.30
C PHE A 64 -9.23 8.71 -5.43
N MET A 65 -9.71 9.73 -6.14
CA MET A 65 -11.15 9.90 -6.41
C MET A 65 -11.72 8.72 -7.21
N ASN A 66 -10.99 8.23 -8.21
CA ASN A 66 -11.42 7.07 -8.98
C ASN A 66 -11.35 5.77 -8.15
N LEU A 67 -10.38 5.63 -7.25
CA LEU A 67 -10.35 4.53 -6.28
C LEU A 67 -11.57 4.53 -5.36
N ILE A 68 -11.92 5.69 -4.80
CA ILE A 68 -13.10 5.89 -3.95
C ILE A 68 -14.38 5.51 -4.71
N ASN A 69 -14.52 5.99 -5.95
CA ASN A 69 -15.65 5.66 -6.82
C ASN A 69 -15.70 4.16 -7.14
N HIS A 70 -14.55 3.54 -7.42
CA HIS A 70 -14.45 2.10 -7.70
C HIS A 70 -14.83 1.24 -6.49
N ALA A 71 -14.37 1.62 -5.30
CA ALA A 71 -14.73 0.97 -4.05
C ALA A 71 -16.19 1.25 -3.62
N ASN A 72 -16.85 2.22 -4.25
CA ASN A 72 -18.17 2.71 -3.88
C ASN A 72 -18.24 3.09 -2.39
N VAL A 73 -17.31 3.94 -1.96
CA VAL A 73 -17.20 4.49 -0.60
C VAL A 73 -17.13 6.01 -0.64
N GLU A 74 -17.18 6.64 0.53
CA GLU A 74 -16.83 8.04 0.69
C GLU A 74 -15.35 8.21 1.01
N GLY A 75 -14.76 9.37 0.68
CA GLY A 75 -13.36 9.67 1.01
C GLY A 75 -13.05 9.62 2.51
N GLU A 76 -14.03 9.95 3.36
CA GLU A 76 -13.90 9.82 4.82
C GLU A 76 -13.73 8.36 5.24
N GLU A 77 -14.47 7.43 4.63
CA GLU A 77 -14.35 6.01 4.94
C GLU A 77 -13.00 5.46 4.50
N LEU A 78 -12.51 5.84 3.31
CA LEU A 78 -11.16 5.51 2.86
C LEU A 78 -10.10 6.03 3.85
N GLY A 79 -10.22 7.29 4.29
CA GLY A 79 -9.29 7.88 5.24
C GLY A 79 -9.28 7.16 6.59
N MET A 80 -10.47 6.81 7.11
CA MET A 80 -10.61 6.03 8.33
C MET A 80 -10.03 4.61 8.19
N PHE A 81 -10.30 3.94 7.07
CA PHE A 81 -9.73 2.62 6.77
C PHE A 81 -8.22 2.68 6.68
N TYR A 82 -7.67 3.67 5.97
CA TYR A 82 -6.24 3.88 5.88
C TYR A 82 -5.62 4.01 7.27
N MET A 83 -6.14 4.92 8.10
CA MET A 83 -5.60 5.14 9.45
C MET A 83 -5.71 3.91 10.35
N ASP A 84 -6.77 3.12 10.23
CA ASP A 84 -7.02 1.95 11.08
C ASP A 84 -6.29 0.69 10.64
N LYS A 85 -6.28 0.41 9.34
CA LYS A 85 -5.81 -0.88 8.79
C LYS A 85 -4.46 -0.81 8.10
N LEU A 86 -4.16 0.30 7.43
CA LEU A 86 -3.01 0.37 6.51
C LEU A 86 -1.89 1.28 7.00
N GLY A 87 -2.20 2.31 7.79
CA GLY A 87 -1.31 3.45 8.04
C GLY A 87 0.02 3.05 8.67
N SER A 88 -0.01 2.12 9.65
CA SER A 88 1.21 1.59 10.27
C SER A 88 2.14 0.91 9.25
N LYS A 89 1.57 0.13 8.33
CA LYS A 89 2.33 -0.58 7.30
C LYS A 89 2.83 0.36 6.20
N ALA A 90 1.99 1.30 5.76
CA ALA A 90 2.39 2.33 4.81
C ALA A 90 3.53 3.19 5.38
N GLU A 91 3.45 3.60 6.65
CA GLU A 91 4.50 4.37 7.32
C GLU A 91 5.81 3.57 7.44
N GLN A 92 5.72 2.27 7.77
CA GLN A 92 6.88 1.38 7.78
C GLN A 92 7.58 1.35 6.42
N ILE A 93 6.83 1.20 5.33
CA ILE A 93 7.38 1.21 3.96
C ILE A 93 7.98 2.58 3.66
N MET A 94 7.23 3.66 3.88
CA MET A 94 7.64 5.02 3.54
C MET A 94 8.86 5.52 4.33
N SER A 95 9.14 4.93 5.50
CA SER A 95 10.29 5.24 6.34
C SER A 95 11.56 4.44 5.97
N ASP A 96 11.45 3.41 5.12
CA ASP A 96 12.55 2.53 4.75
C ASP A 96 12.91 2.69 3.26
N ASP A 97 14.10 3.21 2.99
CA ASP A 97 14.58 3.45 1.62
C ASP A 97 14.66 2.19 0.76
N GLU A 98 14.97 1.03 1.34
CA GLU A 98 15.03 -0.25 0.63
C GLU A 98 13.63 -0.76 0.31
N ALA A 99 12.70 -0.67 1.27
CA ALA A 99 11.31 -1.01 1.04
C ALA A 99 10.67 -0.09 -0.02
N ARG A 100 10.96 1.21 0.01
CA ARG A 100 10.45 2.17 -0.98
C ARG A 100 10.94 1.88 -2.40
N ARG A 101 12.16 1.36 -2.56
CA ARG A 101 12.73 1.03 -3.89
C ARG A 101 11.99 -0.09 -4.61
N LEU A 102 11.18 -0.87 -3.89
CA LEU A 102 10.37 -1.93 -4.49
C LEU A 102 9.21 -1.33 -5.29
N TRP A 103 8.78 -0.10 -4.97
CA TRP A 103 7.77 0.70 -5.67
C TRP A 103 8.44 1.56 -6.76
N THR A 104 8.74 0.92 -7.87
CA THR A 104 9.47 1.54 -9.00
C THR A 104 8.60 2.53 -9.77
N GLU A 105 9.24 3.40 -10.55
CA GLU A 105 8.57 4.34 -11.44
C GLU A 105 7.59 3.62 -12.39
N ASP A 106 8.02 2.53 -13.04
CA ASP A 106 7.17 1.74 -13.94
C ASP A 106 5.92 1.19 -13.23
N TYR A 107 6.08 0.59 -12.05
CA TYR A 107 4.95 0.08 -11.27
C TYR A 107 3.98 1.21 -10.92
N CYS A 108 4.51 2.35 -10.49
CA CYS A 108 3.70 3.50 -10.10
C CYS A 108 2.95 4.10 -11.30
N ALA A 109 3.57 4.14 -12.48
CA ALA A 109 2.93 4.56 -13.71
C ALA A 109 1.77 3.63 -14.07
N ASP A 110 1.98 2.31 -14.04
CA ASP A 110 0.95 1.31 -14.35
C ASP A 110 -0.24 1.38 -13.38
N LEU A 111 0.04 1.50 -12.08
CA LEU A 111 -0.99 1.66 -11.06
C LEU A 111 -1.77 2.97 -11.26
N THR A 112 -1.08 4.08 -11.51
CA THR A 112 -1.70 5.38 -11.75
C THR A 112 -2.58 5.33 -12.99
N ASP A 113 -2.08 4.79 -14.10
CA ASP A 113 -2.82 4.64 -15.35
C ASP A 113 -4.09 3.80 -15.16
N THR A 114 -4.03 2.76 -14.34
CA THR A 114 -5.20 1.92 -14.03
C THR A 114 -6.31 2.73 -13.36
N TYR A 115 -5.97 3.67 -12.47
CA TYR A 115 -6.95 4.51 -11.80
C TYR A 115 -7.30 5.79 -12.56
N LEU A 116 -6.52 6.21 -13.55
CA LEU A 116 -6.88 7.32 -14.44
C LEU A 116 -7.67 6.87 -15.68
N ASP A 117 -7.61 5.59 -16.03
CA ASP A 117 -8.32 4.99 -17.15
C ASP A 117 -9.56 4.23 -16.68
N SER A 118 -10.75 4.76 -16.98
CA SER A 118 -12.03 4.16 -16.59
C SER A 118 -12.25 2.77 -17.18
N ASP A 119 -11.70 2.48 -18.37
CA ASP A 119 -11.89 1.20 -19.05
C ASP A 119 -11.05 0.11 -18.38
N LYS A 120 -9.79 0.43 -18.00
CA LYS A 120 -8.93 -0.47 -17.20
C LYS A 120 -9.54 -0.74 -15.83
N LEU A 121 -10.05 0.28 -15.17
CA LEU A 121 -10.68 0.16 -13.86
C LEU A 121 -11.95 -0.71 -13.90
N ALA A 122 -12.73 -0.60 -14.97
CA ALA A 122 -13.91 -1.45 -15.20
C ALA A 122 -13.54 -2.89 -15.54
N GLN A 123 -12.45 -3.13 -16.27
CA GLN A 123 -11.93 -4.47 -16.55
C GLN A 123 -11.52 -5.18 -15.25
N ARG A 124 -10.76 -4.49 -14.37
CA ARG A 124 -10.36 -5.01 -13.06
C ARG A 124 -11.55 -5.39 -12.18
N ALA A 125 -12.62 -4.60 -12.21
CA ALA A 125 -13.86 -4.90 -11.48
C ALA A 125 -14.54 -6.22 -11.94
N ASN A 126 -14.36 -6.60 -13.21
CA ASN A 126 -14.95 -7.81 -13.79
C ASN A 126 -14.10 -9.05 -13.53
N GLU A 127 -12.77 -8.92 -13.46
CA GLU A 127 -11.85 -10.01 -13.12
C GLU A 127 -12.05 -10.50 -11.67
N HIS A 128 -12.24 -9.56 -10.72
CA HIS A 128 -12.59 -9.91 -9.34
C HIS A 128 -13.96 -10.62 -9.19
N LYS A 129 -14.85 -10.52 -10.19
CA LYS A 129 -16.13 -11.26 -10.24
C LYS A 129 -16.03 -12.60 -10.99
N GLY A 130 -14.96 -12.82 -11.77
CA GLY A 130 -14.82 -13.95 -12.70
C GLY A 130 -14.34 -15.26 -12.08
N HIS A 131 -13.82 -15.27 -10.85
CA HIS A 131 -13.31 -16.50 -10.21
C HIS A 131 -14.39 -17.40 -9.59
N SER A 132 -15.66 -17.17 -9.89
CA SER A 132 -16.76 -18.06 -9.52
C SER A 132 -17.49 -18.57 -10.77
N HIS A 133 -17.26 -19.85 -11.07
CA HIS A 133 -17.96 -20.72 -12.02
C HIS A 133 -17.60 -20.65 -13.51
N GLY A 134 -17.17 -21.80 -14.03
CA GLY A 134 -17.55 -22.28 -15.36
C GLY A 134 -16.39 -22.61 -16.28
N HIS A 135 -15.92 -23.85 -16.24
CA HIS A 135 -15.28 -24.43 -17.42
C HIS A 135 -16.33 -24.50 -18.54
N ASP A 136 -16.19 -23.67 -19.57
CA ASP A 136 -16.76 -24.01 -20.88
C ASP A 136 -15.92 -23.46 -22.03
N HIS A 137 -15.83 -24.27 -23.08
CA HIS A 137 -14.91 -24.14 -24.20
C HIS A 137 -15.36 -23.05 -25.19
N GLY A 138 -14.43 -22.18 -25.62
CA GLY A 138 -14.68 -21.24 -26.71
C GLY A 138 -13.39 -20.77 -27.37
N HIS A 139 -13.16 -21.22 -28.61
CA HIS A 139 -12.12 -20.70 -29.50
C HIS A 139 -12.37 -19.23 -29.86
N HIS A 140 -11.36 -18.36 -29.83
CA HIS A 140 -10.84 -17.60 -30.99
C HIS A 140 -9.99 -16.36 -30.64
N HIS A 141 -8.98 -16.17 -31.51
CA HIS A 141 -8.26 -14.95 -31.91
C HIS A 141 -7.22 -14.28 -31.00
N ASN A 142 -5.98 -14.50 -31.43
CA ASN A 142 -4.75 -13.76 -31.19
C ASN A 142 -4.94 -12.26 -31.46
N HIS A 143 -4.78 -11.43 -30.44
CA HIS A 143 -4.40 -10.02 -30.57
C HIS A 143 -3.22 -9.77 -29.64
N ASP A 144 -2.04 -9.61 -30.25
CA ASP A 144 -0.83 -9.13 -29.61
C ASP A 144 -1.04 -7.66 -29.19
N HIS A 145 -1.44 -7.47 -27.94
CA HIS A 145 -1.28 -6.21 -27.23
C HIS A 145 -0.49 -6.51 -25.95
N HIS A 146 0.74 -5.97 -25.88
CA HIS A 146 1.50 -5.83 -24.65
C HIS A 146 0.84 -4.80 -23.72
N GLY A 147 -0.42 -5.03 -23.35
CA GLY A 147 -1.07 -4.37 -22.23
C GLY A 147 -1.21 -5.43 -21.16
N HIS A 148 -0.26 -5.45 -20.21
CA HIS A 148 -0.39 -6.25 -19.01
C HIS A 148 -1.51 -5.64 -18.14
N GLY A 149 -2.75 -5.96 -18.50
CA GLY A 149 -3.94 -5.82 -17.67
C GLY A 149 -4.27 -7.09 -16.88
N ASP A 150 -3.51 -8.17 -17.06
CA ASP A 150 -3.58 -9.37 -16.23
C ASP A 150 -2.37 -9.38 -15.28
N LEU A 151 -2.62 -9.21 -13.98
CA LEU A 151 -1.68 -9.63 -12.94
C LEU A 151 -1.61 -11.16 -13.00
N THR A 152 -0.73 -11.70 -13.83
CA THR A 152 -0.57 -13.16 -13.91
C THR A 152 -0.19 -13.69 -12.52
N PRO A 153 -0.57 -14.93 -12.16
CA PRO A 153 -0.23 -15.50 -10.86
C PRO A 153 1.26 -15.40 -10.52
N GLU A 154 2.14 -15.47 -11.52
CA GLU A 154 3.58 -15.29 -11.36
C GLU A 154 3.99 -13.86 -11.01
N VAL A 155 3.33 -12.85 -11.57
CA VAL A 155 3.57 -11.43 -11.23
C VAL A 155 3.07 -11.13 -9.82
N LEU A 156 1.89 -11.66 -9.47
CA LEU A 156 1.30 -11.57 -8.12
C LEU A 156 2.24 -12.17 -7.06
N GLU A 157 2.73 -13.39 -7.29
CA GLU A 157 3.65 -14.07 -6.36
C GLU A 157 4.97 -13.31 -6.22
N GLN A 158 5.54 -12.81 -7.33
CA GLN A 158 6.74 -11.97 -7.29
C GLN A 158 6.54 -10.66 -6.54
N ASP A 159 5.38 -10.04 -6.66
CA ASP A 159 5.09 -8.77 -5.99
C ASP A 159 4.85 -8.96 -4.48
N ILE A 160 4.26 -10.09 -4.08
CA ILE A 160 4.20 -10.50 -2.67
C ILE A 160 5.61 -10.76 -2.11
N GLU A 161 6.44 -11.53 -2.82
CA GLU A 161 7.83 -11.80 -2.41
C GLU A 161 8.67 -10.53 -2.29
N ARG A 162 8.45 -9.58 -3.20
CA ARG A 162 9.10 -8.27 -3.21
C ARG A 162 8.43 -7.27 -2.26
N GLY A 163 7.46 -7.69 -1.45
CA GLY A 163 6.79 -6.84 -0.47
C GLY A 163 6.04 -5.64 -1.05
N ARG A 164 5.72 -5.68 -2.35
CA ARG A 164 4.87 -4.70 -3.03
C ARG A 164 3.38 -4.95 -2.76
N LEU A 165 2.99 -6.19 -2.49
CA LEU A 165 1.63 -6.55 -2.13
C LEU A 165 1.58 -7.07 -0.69
N LEU A 166 0.50 -6.75 0.04
CA LEU A 166 0.27 -7.28 1.38
C LEU A 166 -0.19 -8.73 1.27
N SER A 167 0.38 -9.59 2.13
CA SER A 167 -0.26 -10.86 2.45
C SER A 167 -1.42 -10.57 3.40
N ILE A 168 -2.60 -10.33 2.86
CA ILE A 168 -3.83 -10.21 3.65
C ILE A 168 -4.30 -11.65 3.97
N ASN A 169 -4.21 -12.06 5.23
CA ASN A 169 -4.70 -13.35 5.75
C ASN A 169 -6.11 -13.21 6.34
#